data_AF-A0A1B1YUB3-F1
#
_entry.id   AF-A0A1B1YUB3-F1
#
_cell.length_a   1.000
_cell.length_b   1.000
_cell.length_c   1.000
_cell.angle_alpha   90.00
_cell.angle_beta   90.00
_cell.angle_gamma   90.00
#
_symmetry.space_group_name_H-M   'P 1'
#
loop_
_entity.id
_entity.type
_entity.pdbx_description
1 polymer ?
#
loop_
_entity_poly.entity_id
_entity_poly.type
_entity_poly.pdbx_seq_one_letter_code
_entity_poly.pdbx_strand_id
1 'polypeptide(L)'
;MKLTDTAQLADLHARIDAACQRLEINGAQGLPDPAEWAILPRHDDDRALFEELCFHMFAAGFSRDVVRQKWPATRSAFADFDIAELAAWDGARLTPLLTDRALIRNRRKIESVVHNAGVVQALAAEHGSFKAWLGSYPAGQLHLLHKEIARRFASVGPSAGEWFLLTAGFAYYFRTDHAQRLLQRLGLLPARVRPEDFNAVMEAVHQAGGASRWAVSAQMFRFASGFHLREGICQESPRCPKCPLWDYCDHFNQAPAAD
;
A
#
# COMPACT_ATOMS: atom_id res chain seq x y z
N MET A 1 19.55 13.38 -20.13
CA MET A 1 19.33 12.09 -20.81
C MET A 1 17.95 11.60 -20.43
N LYS A 2 17.05 11.20 -21.35
CA LYS A 2 15.70 10.77 -20.95
C LYS A 2 15.72 9.27 -20.64
N LEU A 3 15.43 8.92 -19.38
CA LEU A 3 15.26 7.54 -18.91
C LEU A 3 13.98 6.91 -19.51
N THR A 4 14.01 6.62 -20.81
CA THR A 4 12.87 6.02 -21.52
C THR A 4 13.18 4.65 -22.10
N ASP A 5 14.45 4.23 -22.05
CA ASP A 5 14.90 2.92 -22.50
C ASP A 5 14.74 1.85 -21.40
N THR A 6 14.31 0.65 -21.78
CA THR A 6 14.07 -0.45 -20.84
C THR A 6 15.34 -0.85 -20.08
N ALA A 7 16.50 -0.89 -20.72
CA ALA A 7 17.75 -1.24 -20.04
C ALA A 7 18.13 -0.17 -19.00
N GLN A 8 17.92 1.10 -19.33
CA GLN A 8 18.13 2.20 -18.38
C GLN A 8 17.18 2.16 -17.19
N LEU A 9 15.90 1.81 -17.39
CA LEU A 9 14.94 1.65 -16.29
C LEU A 9 15.27 0.46 -15.38
N ALA A 10 15.75 -0.64 -15.96
CA ALA A 10 16.23 -1.79 -15.20
C ALA A 10 17.48 -1.42 -14.36
N ASP A 11 18.45 -0.75 -14.98
CA ASP A 11 19.67 -0.26 -14.31
C ASP A 11 19.34 0.75 -13.20
N LEU A 12 18.41 1.67 -13.43
CA LEU A 12 17.91 2.61 -12.42
C LEU A 12 17.45 1.87 -11.16
N HIS A 13 16.59 0.86 -11.30
CA HIS A 13 16.10 0.09 -10.16
C HIS A 13 17.22 -0.69 -9.48
N ALA A 14 18.10 -1.34 -10.25
CA ALA A 14 19.24 -2.09 -9.71
C ALA A 14 20.18 -1.22 -8.86
N ARG A 15 20.47 0.01 -9.31
CA ARG A 15 21.29 0.97 -8.56
C ARG A 15 20.62 1.46 -7.29
N ILE A 16 19.30 1.69 -7.32
CA ILE A 16 18.52 2.04 -6.13
C ILE A 16 18.56 0.91 -5.12
N ASP A 17 18.26 -0.32 -5.55
CA ASP A 17 18.22 -1.50 -4.69
C ASP A 17 19.60 -1.79 -4.05
N ALA A 18 20.67 -1.78 -4.85
CA ALA A 18 22.04 -1.96 -4.35
C ALA A 18 22.45 -0.89 -3.34
N ALA A 19 22.01 0.36 -3.54
CA ALA A 19 22.27 1.43 -2.59
C ALA A 19 21.48 1.25 -1.29
N CYS A 20 20.21 0.85 -1.36
CA CYS A 20 19.41 0.52 -0.18
C CYS A 20 20.03 -0.62 0.61
N GLN A 21 20.37 -1.74 -0.03
CA GLN A 21 21.03 -2.89 0.62
C GLN A 21 22.33 -2.49 1.32
N ARG A 22 23.20 -1.72 0.65
CA ARG A 22 24.46 -1.25 1.25
C ARG A 22 24.22 -0.41 2.50
N LEU A 23 23.11 0.34 2.57
CA LEU A 23 22.80 1.27 3.65
C LEU A 23 21.88 0.69 4.73
N GLU A 24 21.52 -0.59 4.66
CA GLU A 24 20.62 -1.22 5.64
C GLU A 24 21.13 -1.14 7.08
N ILE A 25 20.20 -0.89 8.01
CA ILE A 25 20.47 -0.94 9.45
C ILE A 25 20.34 -2.39 9.93
N ASN A 26 21.28 -2.84 10.76
CA ASN A 26 21.24 -4.12 11.48
C ASN A 26 21.14 -5.41 10.64
N GLY A 27 21.60 -5.39 9.38
CA GLY A 27 21.55 -6.58 8.51
C GLY A 27 20.14 -7.10 8.22
N ALA A 28 19.11 -6.25 8.41
CA ALA A 28 17.73 -6.59 8.10
C ALA A 28 17.57 -6.82 6.59
N GLN A 29 16.94 -7.93 6.21
CA GLN A 29 16.77 -8.35 4.82
C GLN A 29 15.60 -7.58 4.18
N GLY A 30 15.85 -6.35 3.73
CA GLY A 30 14.84 -5.54 3.02
C GLY A 30 13.57 -5.23 3.82
N LEU A 31 12.56 -4.69 3.11
CA LEU A 31 11.19 -4.65 3.61
C LEU A 31 10.45 -5.90 3.08
N PRO A 32 9.86 -6.73 3.95
CA PRO A 32 9.15 -7.93 3.51
C PRO A 32 7.96 -7.58 2.62
N ASP A 33 7.58 -8.51 1.74
CA ASP A 33 6.46 -8.33 0.83
C ASP A 33 5.13 -8.24 1.61
N PRO A 34 4.24 -7.25 1.33
CA PRO A 34 2.94 -7.14 1.95
C PRO A 34 2.10 -8.41 1.80
N ALA A 35 2.32 -9.21 0.76
CA ALA A 35 1.66 -10.52 0.63
C ALA A 35 2.04 -11.47 1.78
N GLU A 36 3.28 -11.44 2.27
CA GLU A 36 3.70 -12.19 3.47
C GLU A 36 3.05 -11.63 4.75
N TRP A 37 2.52 -10.42 4.65
CA TRP A 37 1.81 -9.73 5.71
C TRP A 37 0.29 -9.81 5.60
N ALA A 38 -0.26 -10.41 4.57
CA ALA A 38 -1.69 -10.73 4.56
C ALA A 38 -2.02 -11.61 5.76
N ILE A 39 -3.22 -11.51 6.32
CA ILE A 39 -3.65 -12.40 7.41
C ILE A 39 -4.02 -13.78 6.89
N LEU A 40 -4.21 -13.90 5.57
CA LEU A 40 -4.49 -15.13 4.85
C LEU A 40 -3.48 -15.31 3.71
N PRO A 41 -3.07 -16.55 3.39
CA PRO A 41 -2.11 -16.81 2.32
C PRO A 41 -2.58 -16.37 0.93
N ARG A 42 -3.91 -16.40 0.71
CA ARG A 42 -4.59 -16.04 -0.54
C ARG A 42 -5.99 -15.52 -0.24
N HIS A 43 -6.48 -14.67 -1.13
CA HIS A 43 -7.83 -14.08 -1.08
C HIS A 43 -8.71 -14.70 -2.17
N ASP A 44 -9.09 -15.94 -1.92
CA ASP A 44 -9.76 -16.77 -2.92
C ASP A 44 -11.26 -16.43 -3.04
N ASP A 45 -11.88 -15.89 -1.97
CA ASP A 45 -13.30 -15.54 -1.89
C ASP A 45 -13.57 -14.14 -1.27
N ASP A 46 -14.83 -13.72 -1.28
CA ASP A 46 -15.29 -12.42 -0.76
C ASP A 46 -15.07 -12.28 0.75
N ARG A 47 -15.18 -13.40 1.50
CA ARG A 47 -15.02 -13.42 2.95
C ARG A 47 -13.58 -13.12 3.35
N ALA A 48 -12.62 -13.75 2.69
CA ALA A 48 -11.20 -13.51 2.89
C ALA A 48 -10.83 -12.05 2.61
N LEU A 49 -11.32 -11.50 1.49
CA LEU A 49 -11.12 -10.10 1.12
C LEU A 49 -11.74 -9.15 2.15
N PHE A 50 -12.95 -9.45 2.62
CA PHE A 50 -13.64 -8.64 3.62
C PHE A 50 -12.94 -8.66 4.97
N GLU A 51 -12.45 -9.83 5.40
CA GLU A 51 -11.65 -9.98 6.61
C GLU A 51 -10.36 -9.15 6.53
N GLU A 52 -9.63 -9.22 5.41
CA GLU A 52 -8.40 -8.47 5.18
C GLU A 52 -8.63 -6.96 5.22
N LEU A 53 -9.72 -6.48 4.62
CA LEU A 53 -10.11 -5.07 4.70
C LEU A 53 -10.37 -4.64 6.15
N CYS A 54 -11.10 -5.46 6.91
CA CYS A 54 -11.36 -5.20 8.33
C CYS A 54 -10.06 -5.21 9.15
N PHE A 55 -9.11 -6.09 8.85
CA PHE A 55 -7.82 -6.12 9.53
C PHE A 55 -7.07 -4.80 9.41
N HIS A 56 -6.95 -4.26 8.20
CA HIS A 56 -6.28 -2.97 7.99
C HIS A 56 -7.06 -1.80 8.58
N MET A 57 -8.39 -1.87 8.58
CA MET A 57 -9.25 -0.93 9.31
C MET A 57 -8.93 -0.92 10.81
N PHE A 58 -8.77 -2.09 11.43
CA PHE A 58 -8.39 -2.21 12.86
C PHE A 58 -6.95 -1.78 13.13
N ALA A 59 -6.03 -2.08 12.22
CA ALA A 59 -4.62 -1.70 12.32
C ALA A 59 -4.39 -0.18 12.19
N ALA A 60 -5.28 0.56 11.54
CA ALA A 60 -5.16 2.01 11.42
C ALA A 60 -5.12 2.70 12.80
N GLY A 61 -3.97 3.26 13.18
CA GLY A 61 -3.75 3.91 14.48
C GLY A 61 -3.46 2.96 15.64
N PHE A 62 -3.13 1.69 15.38
CA PHE A 62 -2.70 0.72 16.39
C PHE A 62 -1.40 0.02 15.97
N SER A 63 -0.67 -0.53 16.95
CA SER A 63 0.41 -1.47 16.62
C SER A 63 -0.16 -2.69 15.92
N ARG A 64 0.36 -3.00 14.73
CA ARG A 64 -0.07 -4.18 13.94
C ARG A 64 0.12 -5.48 14.71
N ASP A 65 1.18 -5.60 15.52
CA ASP A 65 1.44 -6.79 16.33
C ASP A 65 0.33 -7.01 17.36
N VAL A 66 -0.13 -5.92 17.98
CA VAL A 66 -1.27 -5.95 18.91
C VAL A 66 -2.54 -6.37 18.18
N VAL A 67 -2.78 -5.88 16.97
CA VAL A 67 -3.94 -6.29 16.18
C VAL A 67 -3.87 -7.76 15.80
N ARG A 68 -2.72 -8.25 15.33
CA ARG A 68 -2.51 -9.67 15.00
C ARG A 68 -2.74 -10.58 16.19
N GLN A 69 -2.22 -10.23 17.36
CA GLN A 69 -2.40 -11.01 18.59
C GLN A 69 -3.88 -11.17 18.95
N LYS A 70 -4.68 -10.12 18.71
CA LYS A 70 -6.13 -10.09 19.00
C LYS A 70 -6.99 -10.63 17.85
N TRP A 71 -6.41 -10.86 16.68
CA TRP A 71 -7.17 -11.18 15.48
C TRP A 71 -7.91 -12.52 15.55
N PRO A 72 -7.36 -13.62 16.12
CA PRO A 72 -8.10 -14.87 16.28
C PRO A 72 -9.39 -14.71 17.10
N ALA A 73 -9.33 -13.95 18.21
CA ALA A 73 -10.51 -13.64 19.02
C ALA A 73 -11.48 -12.74 18.25
N THR A 74 -10.97 -11.76 17.51
CA THR A 74 -11.78 -10.86 16.67
C THR A 74 -12.53 -11.65 15.60
N ARG A 75 -11.86 -12.57 14.91
CA ARG A 75 -12.47 -13.44 13.89
C ARG A 75 -13.62 -14.26 14.46
N SER A 76 -13.39 -14.95 15.58
CA SER A 76 -14.44 -15.72 16.25
C SER A 76 -15.60 -14.83 16.72
N ALA A 77 -15.29 -13.66 17.28
CA ALA A 77 -16.29 -12.71 17.77
C ALA A 77 -17.14 -12.06 16.66
N PHE A 78 -16.69 -12.09 15.40
CA PHE A 78 -17.40 -11.59 14.22
C PHE A 78 -17.84 -12.73 13.28
N ALA A 79 -18.16 -13.91 13.84
CA ALA A 79 -18.70 -15.05 13.09
C ALA A 79 -17.85 -15.43 11.86
N ASP A 80 -16.53 -15.47 12.03
CA ASP A 80 -15.57 -15.79 10.96
C ASP A 80 -15.71 -14.90 9.72
N PHE A 81 -16.18 -13.66 9.92
CA PHE A 81 -16.46 -12.66 8.90
C PHE A 81 -17.49 -13.09 7.85
N ASP A 82 -18.46 -13.95 8.21
CA ASP A 82 -19.61 -14.22 7.34
C ASP A 82 -20.38 -12.93 7.04
N ILE A 83 -20.36 -12.52 5.78
CA ILE A 83 -20.86 -11.21 5.32
C ILE A 83 -22.38 -11.12 5.52
N ALA A 84 -23.12 -12.19 5.22
CA ALA A 84 -24.58 -12.18 5.29
C ALA A 84 -25.06 -12.16 6.74
N GLU A 85 -24.41 -12.95 7.60
CA GLU A 85 -24.67 -12.93 9.03
C GLU A 85 -24.35 -11.55 9.62
N LEU A 86 -23.16 -11.00 9.36
CA LEU A 86 -22.75 -9.71 9.91
C LEU A 86 -23.64 -8.56 9.42
N ALA A 87 -24.06 -8.56 8.16
CA ALA A 87 -24.97 -7.54 7.63
C ALA A 87 -26.35 -7.54 8.32
N ALA A 88 -26.74 -8.66 8.94
CA ALA A 88 -27.98 -8.79 9.69
C ALA A 88 -27.85 -8.44 11.18
N TRP A 89 -26.66 -8.09 11.67
CA TRP A 89 -26.44 -7.77 13.09
C TRP A 89 -27.03 -6.41 13.45
N ASP A 90 -27.52 -6.32 14.69
CA ASP A 90 -27.98 -5.09 15.31
C ASP A 90 -27.06 -4.64 16.45
N GLY A 91 -27.39 -3.50 17.07
CA GLY A 91 -26.62 -2.96 18.19
C GLY A 91 -26.62 -3.84 19.45
N ALA A 92 -27.65 -4.67 19.64
CA ALA A 92 -27.72 -5.58 20.79
C ALA A 92 -26.64 -6.65 20.68
N ARG A 93 -26.41 -7.19 19.47
CA ARG A 93 -25.36 -8.17 19.20
C ARG A 93 -23.95 -7.61 19.34
N LEU A 94 -23.77 -6.30 19.13
CA LEU A 94 -22.48 -5.62 19.31
C LEU A 94 -22.13 -5.28 20.77
N THR A 95 -23.13 -5.16 21.64
CA THR A 95 -22.93 -4.69 23.02
C THR A 95 -21.93 -5.55 23.81
N PRO A 96 -21.98 -6.90 23.77
CA PRO A 96 -20.99 -7.73 24.45
C PRO A 96 -19.55 -7.47 23.99
N LEU A 97 -19.35 -7.23 22.69
CA LEU A 97 -18.02 -7.05 22.08
C LEU A 97 -17.30 -5.80 22.60
N LEU A 98 -18.05 -4.78 23.03
CA LEU A 98 -17.51 -3.56 23.60
C LEU A 98 -16.83 -3.77 24.96
N THR A 99 -17.16 -4.87 25.64
CA THR A 99 -16.62 -5.19 26.98
C THR A 99 -15.54 -6.27 26.95
N ASP A 100 -15.47 -7.05 25.87
CA ASP A 100 -14.54 -8.16 25.73
C ASP A 100 -13.08 -7.68 25.63
N ARG A 101 -12.27 -8.06 26.62
CA ARG A 101 -10.85 -7.69 26.71
C ARG A 101 -9.97 -8.43 25.70
N ALA A 102 -10.45 -9.54 25.13
CA ALA A 102 -9.76 -10.22 24.05
C ALA A 102 -9.74 -9.36 22.78
N LEU A 103 -10.73 -8.50 22.59
CA LEU A 103 -10.91 -7.68 21.38
C LEU A 103 -10.21 -6.31 21.45
N ILE A 104 -10.21 -5.61 20.32
CA ILE A 104 -9.93 -4.18 20.25
C ILE A 104 -11.25 -3.43 20.46
N ARG A 105 -11.46 -2.96 21.69
CA ARG A 105 -12.72 -2.34 22.15
C ARG A 105 -12.91 -0.90 21.65
N ASN A 106 -12.79 -0.70 20.35
CA ASN A 106 -13.09 0.57 19.69
C ASN A 106 -14.51 0.51 19.14
N ARG A 107 -15.45 1.20 19.79
CA ARG A 107 -16.87 1.21 19.43
C ARG A 107 -17.10 1.50 17.94
N ARG A 108 -16.50 2.57 17.42
CA ARG A 108 -16.66 2.99 16.02
C ARG A 108 -16.20 1.90 15.05
N LYS A 109 -15.06 1.25 15.32
CA LYS A 109 -14.54 0.18 14.46
C LYS A 109 -15.38 -1.09 14.53
N ILE A 110 -15.88 -1.45 15.71
CA ILE A 110 -16.79 -2.59 15.89
C ILE A 110 -18.08 -2.38 15.10
N GLU A 111 -18.71 -1.20 15.22
CA GLU A 111 -19.90 -0.83 14.45
C GLU A 111 -19.62 -0.78 12.94
N SER A 112 -18.41 -0.37 12.55
CA SER A 112 -18.00 -0.31 11.14
C SER A 112 -17.95 -1.70 10.48
N VAL A 113 -17.66 -2.79 11.21
CA VAL A 113 -17.65 -4.15 10.63
C VAL A 113 -19.03 -4.50 10.06
N VAL A 114 -20.09 -4.28 10.84
CA VAL A 114 -21.48 -4.57 10.43
C VAL A 114 -21.91 -3.69 9.27
N HIS A 115 -21.63 -2.38 9.35
CA HIS A 115 -21.91 -1.46 8.25
C HIS A 115 -21.20 -1.89 6.96
N ASN A 116 -19.91 -2.22 7.06
CA ASN A 116 -19.10 -2.61 5.93
C ASN A 116 -19.56 -3.95 5.34
N ALA A 117 -20.03 -4.90 6.14
CA ALA A 117 -20.64 -6.13 5.64
C ALA A 117 -21.87 -5.83 4.75
N GLY A 118 -22.71 -4.89 5.15
CA GLY A 118 -23.83 -4.41 4.33
C GLY A 118 -23.38 -3.75 3.02
N VAL A 119 -22.29 -2.97 3.05
CA VAL A 119 -21.67 -2.40 1.84
C VAL A 119 -21.17 -3.51 0.91
N VAL A 120 -20.49 -4.53 1.45
CA VAL A 120 -20.04 -5.69 0.67
C VAL A 120 -21.21 -6.42 0.03
N GLN A 121 -22.29 -6.65 0.78
CA GLN A 121 -23.50 -7.31 0.28
C GLN A 121 -24.16 -6.52 -0.86
N ALA A 122 -24.24 -5.19 -0.75
CA ALA A 122 -24.77 -4.33 -1.81
C ALA A 122 -23.90 -4.37 -3.08
N LEU A 123 -22.58 -4.29 -2.93
CA LEU A 123 -21.63 -4.41 -4.03
C LEU A 123 -21.72 -5.79 -4.71
N ALA A 124 -21.86 -6.86 -3.93
CA ALA A 124 -22.04 -8.20 -4.46
C ALA A 124 -23.35 -8.35 -5.24
N ALA A 125 -24.44 -7.69 -4.81
CA ALA A 125 -25.70 -7.68 -5.56
C ALA A 125 -25.58 -6.94 -6.91
N GLU A 126 -24.78 -5.88 -6.98
CA GLU A 126 -24.56 -5.08 -8.21
C GLU A 126 -23.57 -5.73 -9.18
N HIS A 127 -22.49 -6.34 -8.65
CA HIS A 127 -21.35 -6.81 -9.45
C HIS A 127 -21.20 -8.34 -9.49
N GLY A 128 -22.09 -9.07 -8.82
CA GLY A 128 -22.04 -10.53 -8.67
C GLY A 128 -21.20 -11.01 -7.48
N SER A 129 -20.18 -10.26 -7.06
CA SER A 129 -19.40 -10.50 -5.84
C SER A 129 -18.57 -9.27 -5.45
N PHE A 130 -18.08 -9.25 -4.20
CA PHE A 130 -17.13 -8.23 -3.74
C PHE A 130 -15.83 -8.29 -4.54
N LYS A 131 -15.32 -9.50 -4.78
CA LYS A 131 -14.15 -9.75 -5.61
C LYS A 131 -14.33 -9.24 -7.04
N ALA A 132 -15.51 -9.44 -7.63
CA ALA A 132 -15.82 -8.93 -8.96
C ALA A 132 -15.86 -7.39 -8.99
N TRP A 133 -16.41 -6.76 -7.95
CA TRP A 133 -16.35 -5.30 -7.83
C TRP A 133 -14.91 -4.78 -7.73
N LEU A 134 -14.08 -5.38 -6.87
CA LEU A 134 -12.66 -5.00 -6.76
C LEU A 134 -11.92 -5.18 -8.10
N GLY A 135 -12.23 -6.26 -8.84
CA GLY A 135 -11.68 -6.56 -10.15
C GLY A 135 -12.22 -5.71 -11.31
N SER A 136 -13.25 -4.90 -11.08
CA SER A 136 -13.85 -4.06 -12.13
C SER A 136 -13.01 -2.84 -12.51
N TYR A 137 -11.96 -2.54 -11.73
CA TYR A 137 -11.07 -1.41 -11.96
C TYR A 137 -9.83 -1.83 -12.76
N PRO A 138 -9.43 -1.08 -13.80
CA PRO A 138 -8.19 -1.35 -14.52
C PRO A 138 -6.97 -1.23 -13.60
N ALA A 139 -5.97 -2.11 -13.78
CA ALA A 139 -4.74 -2.12 -12.97
C ALA A 139 -4.02 -0.74 -12.96
N GLY A 140 -3.99 -0.03 -14.08
CA GLY A 140 -3.40 1.32 -14.16
C GLY A 140 -4.17 2.41 -13.40
N GLN A 141 -5.42 2.13 -12.99
CA GLN A 141 -6.35 3.09 -12.38
C GLN A 141 -6.80 2.67 -10.97
N LEU A 142 -6.05 1.82 -10.28
CA LEU A 142 -6.40 1.37 -8.93
C LEU A 142 -6.45 2.50 -7.89
N HIS A 143 -5.92 3.69 -8.18
CA HIS A 143 -6.12 4.88 -7.35
C HIS A 143 -7.61 5.30 -7.28
N LEU A 144 -8.41 4.99 -8.31
CA LEU A 144 -9.86 5.18 -8.28
C LEU A 144 -10.53 4.18 -7.35
N LEU A 145 -10.13 2.90 -7.43
CA LEU A 145 -10.59 1.87 -6.50
C LEU A 145 -10.25 2.23 -5.06
N HIS A 146 -9.01 2.67 -4.82
CA HIS A 146 -8.55 3.14 -3.50
C HIS A 146 -9.44 4.26 -2.95
N LYS A 147 -9.78 5.26 -3.78
CA LYS A 147 -10.70 6.33 -3.41
C LYS A 147 -12.10 5.81 -3.09
N GLU A 148 -12.61 4.87 -3.88
CA GLU A 148 -13.93 4.29 -3.65
C GLU A 148 -13.98 3.43 -2.40
N ILE A 149 -12.92 2.67 -2.08
CA ILE A 149 -12.79 1.94 -0.81
C ILE A 149 -12.85 2.92 0.37
N ALA A 150 -12.03 3.98 0.33
CA ALA A 150 -12.01 4.97 1.41
C ALA A 150 -13.33 5.75 1.55
N ARG A 151 -14.11 5.87 0.46
CA ARG A 151 -15.41 6.55 0.45
C ARG A 151 -16.55 5.67 0.94
N ARG A 152 -16.60 4.41 0.53
CA ARG A 152 -17.74 3.51 0.80
C ARG A 152 -17.64 2.77 2.13
N PHE A 153 -16.43 2.50 2.62
CA PHE A 153 -16.23 1.68 3.81
C PHE A 153 -15.96 2.54 5.05
N ALA A 154 -16.80 2.39 6.06
CA ALA A 154 -16.67 3.08 7.34
C ALA A 154 -15.35 2.72 8.03
N SER A 155 -14.70 3.75 8.60
CA SER A 155 -13.41 3.65 9.29
C SER A 155 -12.23 3.15 8.42
N VAL A 156 -12.40 3.00 7.11
CA VAL A 156 -11.30 2.68 6.19
C VAL A 156 -10.75 3.99 5.61
N GLY A 157 -9.68 4.50 6.23
CA GLY A 157 -8.97 5.66 5.72
C GLY A 157 -8.05 5.34 4.53
N PRO A 158 -7.44 6.35 3.89
CA PRO A 158 -6.52 6.16 2.76
C PRO A 158 -5.41 5.13 3.06
N SER A 159 -4.76 5.22 4.22
CA SER A 159 -3.69 4.25 4.55
C SER A 159 -4.22 2.81 4.67
N ALA A 160 -5.39 2.60 5.28
CA ALA A 160 -5.96 1.26 5.43
C ALA A 160 -6.36 0.65 4.07
N GLY A 161 -6.96 1.45 3.18
CA GLY A 161 -7.30 1.01 1.83
C GLY A 161 -6.07 0.68 0.98
N GLU A 162 -4.98 1.44 1.15
CA GLU A 162 -3.71 1.18 0.46
C GLU A 162 -3.07 -0.14 0.92
N TRP A 163 -2.99 -0.36 2.23
CA TRP A 163 -2.49 -1.63 2.77
C TRP A 163 -3.34 -2.81 2.34
N PHE A 164 -4.67 -2.67 2.36
CA PHE A 164 -5.57 -3.69 1.87
C PHE A 164 -5.30 -4.05 0.41
N LEU A 165 -5.17 -3.08 -0.50
CA LEU A 165 -4.89 -3.38 -1.92
C LEU A 165 -3.55 -4.11 -2.08
N LEU A 166 -2.52 -3.71 -1.33
CA LEU A 166 -1.21 -4.35 -1.37
C LEU A 166 -1.28 -5.80 -0.86
N THR A 167 -1.88 -6.06 0.30
CA THR A 167 -1.95 -7.41 0.88
C THR A 167 -3.00 -8.29 0.21
N ALA A 168 -3.99 -7.70 -0.46
CA ALA A 168 -4.98 -8.43 -1.27
C ALA A 168 -4.43 -8.87 -2.64
N GLY A 169 -3.17 -8.53 -2.97
CA GLY A 169 -2.51 -8.97 -4.19
C GLY A 169 -2.87 -8.14 -5.43
N PHE A 170 -3.45 -6.95 -5.27
CA PHE A 170 -3.67 -6.05 -6.39
C PHE A 170 -2.34 -5.48 -6.88
N ALA A 171 -2.29 -5.16 -8.18
CA ALA A 171 -1.15 -4.51 -8.83
C ALA A 171 -1.01 -3.04 -8.43
N TYR A 172 -0.97 -2.76 -7.13
CA TYR A 172 -0.97 -1.43 -6.54
C TYR A 172 0.46 -0.96 -6.24
N TYR A 173 0.71 0.33 -6.44
CA TYR A 173 1.98 0.97 -6.12
C TYR A 173 1.85 1.86 -4.89
N PHE A 174 2.80 1.73 -3.96
CA PHE A 174 2.85 2.56 -2.76
C PHE A 174 3.32 3.97 -3.13
N ARG A 175 2.37 4.89 -3.32
CA ARG A 175 2.65 6.25 -3.81
C ARG A 175 2.98 7.17 -2.65
N THR A 176 4.23 7.59 -2.58
CA THR A 176 4.71 8.53 -1.56
C THR A 176 5.25 9.81 -2.18
N ASP A 177 5.14 10.93 -1.47
CA ASP A 177 5.72 12.20 -1.89
C ASP A 177 7.24 12.08 -2.11
N HIS A 178 7.91 11.23 -1.33
CA HIS A 178 9.32 10.91 -1.47
C HIS A 178 9.63 10.28 -2.83
N ALA A 179 8.91 9.21 -3.20
CA ALA A 179 9.09 8.55 -4.48
C ALA A 179 8.74 9.47 -5.65
N GLN A 180 7.65 10.25 -5.53
CA GLN A 180 7.27 11.23 -6.55
C GLN A 180 8.38 12.27 -6.78
N ARG A 181 8.94 12.84 -5.72
CA ARG A 181 10.06 13.80 -5.81
C ARG A 181 11.29 13.18 -6.47
N LEU A 182 11.65 11.95 -6.10
CA LEU A 182 12.76 11.23 -6.73
C LEU A 182 12.54 11.12 -8.24
N LEU A 183 11.38 10.66 -8.67
CA LEU A 183 11.05 10.48 -10.09
C LEU A 183 10.98 11.80 -10.85
N GLN A 184 10.51 12.88 -10.21
CA GLN A 184 10.58 14.24 -10.80
C GLN A 184 12.02 14.71 -11.00
N ARG A 185 12.90 14.51 -10.01
CA ARG A 185 14.34 14.86 -10.12
C ARG A 185 15.07 14.10 -11.22
N LEU A 186 14.62 12.87 -11.51
CA LEU A 186 15.11 12.02 -12.60
C LEU A 186 14.48 12.37 -13.96
N GLY A 187 13.59 13.35 -14.04
CA GLY A 187 12.89 13.72 -15.27
C GLY A 187 11.87 12.68 -15.75
N LEU A 188 11.51 11.71 -14.90
CA LEU A 188 10.53 10.66 -15.19
C LEU A 188 9.09 11.11 -14.94
N LEU A 189 8.90 12.10 -14.08
CA LEU A 189 7.60 12.70 -13.80
C LEU A 189 7.59 14.21 -14.07
N PRO A 190 6.46 14.75 -14.55
CA PRO A 190 6.28 16.19 -14.66
C PRO A 190 6.15 16.85 -13.28
N ALA A 191 6.30 18.18 -13.24
CA ALA A 191 6.12 18.97 -12.01
C ALA A 191 4.72 18.80 -11.38
N ARG A 192 3.67 18.68 -12.22
CA ARG A 192 2.32 18.34 -11.79
C ARG A 192 2.04 16.87 -12.10
N VAL A 193 2.14 16.01 -11.08
CA VAL A 193 1.97 14.56 -11.21
C VAL A 193 0.49 14.18 -11.14
N ARG A 194 -0.01 13.45 -12.13
CA ARG A 194 -1.29 12.73 -12.01
C ARG A 194 -1.03 11.30 -11.52
N PRO A 195 -1.98 10.66 -10.82
CA PRO A 195 -1.84 9.28 -10.37
C PRO A 195 -1.41 8.30 -11.47
N GLU A 196 -1.92 8.48 -12.68
CA GLU A 196 -1.64 7.64 -13.84
C GLU A 196 -0.19 7.80 -14.32
N ASP A 197 0.37 9.02 -14.24
CA ASP A 197 1.75 9.29 -14.63
C ASP A 197 2.71 8.52 -13.70
N PHE A 198 2.44 8.54 -12.39
CA PHE A 198 3.20 7.78 -11.41
C PHE A 198 3.10 6.27 -11.67
N ASN A 199 1.88 5.75 -11.83
CA ASN A 199 1.65 4.32 -12.05
C ASN A 199 2.34 3.83 -13.33
N ALA A 200 2.30 4.62 -14.41
CA ALA A 200 2.93 4.25 -15.68
C ALA A 200 4.45 4.14 -15.55
N VAL A 201 5.10 5.07 -14.84
CA VAL A 201 6.55 5.01 -14.57
C VAL A 201 6.90 3.80 -13.71
N MET A 202 6.15 3.56 -12.63
CA MET A 202 6.39 2.43 -11.75
C MET A 202 6.19 1.08 -12.44
N GLU A 203 5.18 0.98 -13.31
CA GLU A 203 4.94 -0.20 -14.15
C GLU A 203 6.07 -0.40 -15.16
N ALA A 204 6.55 0.65 -15.82
CA ALA A 204 7.68 0.54 -16.74
C ALA A 204 8.96 0.05 -16.02
N VAL A 205 9.25 0.56 -14.82
CA VAL A 205 10.39 0.11 -14.01
C VAL A 205 10.22 -1.34 -13.55
N HIS A 206 9.04 -1.71 -13.09
CA HIS A 206 8.68 -3.09 -12.72
C HIS A 206 8.91 -4.07 -13.89
N GLN A 207 8.37 -3.75 -15.07
CA GLN A 207 8.50 -4.59 -16.26
C GLN A 207 9.96 -4.67 -16.76
N ALA A 208 10.71 -3.58 -16.66
CA ALA A 208 12.11 -3.53 -17.07
C ALA A 208 13.03 -4.37 -16.16
N GLY A 209 12.84 -4.27 -14.84
CA GLY A 209 13.72 -4.89 -13.85
C GLY A 209 13.32 -6.29 -13.39
N GLY A 210 12.08 -6.73 -13.65
CA GLY A 210 11.56 -8.03 -13.22
C GLY A 210 11.30 -8.19 -11.71
N ALA A 211 11.66 -7.18 -10.89
CA ALA A 211 11.37 -7.14 -9.45
C ALA A 211 9.87 -6.99 -9.20
N SER A 212 9.33 -7.44 -8.07
CA SER A 212 7.89 -7.27 -7.77
C SER A 212 7.48 -5.79 -7.67
N ARG A 213 6.19 -5.49 -7.90
CA ARG A 213 5.66 -4.10 -7.77
C ARG A 213 5.91 -3.52 -6.37
N TRP A 214 5.80 -4.37 -5.35
CA TRP A 214 6.18 -4.00 -4.00
C TRP A 214 7.66 -3.66 -3.90
N ALA A 215 8.56 -4.53 -4.37
CA ALA A 215 10.00 -4.30 -4.30
C ALA A 215 10.39 -2.95 -4.94
N VAL A 216 9.86 -2.66 -6.13
CA VAL A 216 10.09 -1.37 -6.80
C VAL A 216 9.60 -0.21 -5.95
N SER A 217 8.36 -0.27 -5.45
CA SER A 217 7.79 0.80 -4.61
C SER A 217 8.56 1.03 -3.32
N ALA A 218 8.87 -0.06 -2.62
CA ALA A 218 9.56 -0.08 -1.35
C ALA A 218 10.97 0.52 -1.48
N GLN A 219 11.75 0.07 -2.46
CA GLN A 219 13.11 0.57 -2.62
C GLN A 219 13.15 2.04 -3.05
N MET A 220 12.24 2.47 -3.94
CA MET A 220 12.14 3.90 -4.27
C MET A 220 11.80 4.76 -3.05
N PHE A 221 10.82 4.33 -2.24
CA PHE A 221 10.47 5.01 -1.00
C PHE A 221 11.66 5.06 -0.04
N ARG A 222 12.33 3.92 0.22
CA ARG A 222 13.48 3.85 1.13
C ARG A 222 14.63 4.73 0.67
N PHE A 223 14.97 4.69 -0.61
CA PHE A 223 16.03 5.53 -1.18
C PHE A 223 15.74 7.03 -1.05
N ALA A 224 14.48 7.43 -1.25
CA ALA A 224 14.04 8.83 -1.22
C ALA A 224 13.66 9.36 0.17
N SER A 225 13.50 8.49 1.17
CA SER A 225 13.15 8.84 2.55
C SER A 225 14.23 8.52 3.57
N GLY A 226 15.13 7.57 3.29
CA GLY A 226 16.06 7.00 4.27
C GLY A 226 15.41 5.98 5.21
N PHE A 227 14.18 5.55 4.96
CA PHE A 227 13.45 4.63 5.84
C PHE A 227 14.17 3.29 6.03
N HIS A 228 14.48 2.94 7.28
CA HIS A 228 15.33 1.80 7.67
C HIS A 228 16.72 1.78 7.00
N LEU A 229 17.28 2.94 6.66
CA LEU A 229 18.63 3.09 6.15
C LEU A 229 19.47 3.93 7.11
N ARG A 230 20.78 3.65 7.17
CA ARG A 230 21.75 4.43 7.98
C ARG A 230 21.78 5.91 7.59
N GLU A 231 21.50 6.19 6.32
CA GLU A 231 21.33 7.53 5.76
C GLU A 231 20.40 7.46 4.54
N GLY A 232 19.68 8.55 4.24
CA GLY A 232 18.97 8.69 2.97
C GLY A 232 19.82 9.40 1.92
N ILE A 233 19.60 9.06 0.64
CA ILE A 233 20.38 9.61 -0.48
C ILE A 233 19.61 10.76 -1.14
N CYS A 234 18.38 10.54 -1.60
CA CYS A 234 17.59 11.52 -2.34
C CYS A 234 16.46 12.14 -1.50
N GLN A 235 16.77 12.43 -0.23
CA GLN A 235 15.86 13.12 0.71
C GLN A 235 15.61 14.59 0.28
N GLU A 236 14.95 15.37 1.14
CA GLU A 236 14.76 16.81 0.93
C GLU A 236 16.10 17.54 0.74
N SER A 237 17.09 17.22 1.58
CA SER A 237 18.50 17.61 1.43
C SER A 237 19.31 16.45 0.85
N PRO A 238 19.42 16.33 -0.49
CA PRO A 238 20.01 15.15 -1.12
C PRO A 238 21.53 15.12 -0.98
N ARG A 239 22.09 13.92 -0.85
CA ARG A 239 23.54 13.67 -0.86
C ARG A 239 24.02 13.36 -2.27
N CYS A 240 23.77 14.27 -3.22
CA CYS A 240 23.99 14.02 -4.64
C CYS A 240 25.40 13.51 -5.01
N PRO A 241 26.51 13.99 -4.40
CA PRO A 241 27.85 13.46 -4.70
C PRO A 241 28.05 11.97 -4.35
N LYS A 242 27.17 11.40 -3.51
CA LYS A 242 27.17 9.97 -3.14
C LYS A 242 26.06 9.18 -3.85
N CYS A 243 25.26 9.83 -4.69
CA CYS A 243 24.10 9.23 -5.34
C CYS A 243 24.56 8.35 -6.51
N PRO A 244 24.18 7.07 -6.59
CA PRO A 244 24.56 6.21 -7.71
C PRO A 244 23.84 6.56 -9.04
N LEU A 245 22.88 7.49 -8.99
CA LEU A 245 22.07 7.91 -10.13
C LEU A 245 22.52 9.27 -10.69
N TRP A 246 23.71 9.74 -10.33
CA TRP A 246 24.18 11.10 -10.65
C TRP A 246 24.18 11.36 -12.17
N ASP A 247 24.50 10.34 -12.97
CA ASP A 247 24.49 10.34 -14.44
C ASP A 247 23.08 10.38 -15.05
N TYR A 248 22.06 9.99 -14.28
CA TYR A 248 20.65 10.02 -14.66
C TYR A 248 19.88 11.25 -14.15
N CYS A 249 20.46 12.02 -13.24
CA CYS A 249 19.72 12.99 -12.44
C CYS A 249 19.88 14.42 -12.95
N ASP A 250 18.84 14.95 -13.61
CA ASP A 250 18.81 16.34 -14.05
C ASP A 250 18.93 17.31 -12.86
N HIS A 251 18.40 16.98 -11.68
CA HIS A 251 18.52 17.84 -10.49
C HIS A 251 19.97 18.09 -10.03
N PHE A 252 20.88 17.14 -10.24
CA PHE A 252 22.30 17.34 -9.93
C PHE A 252 23.06 17.98 -11.10
N ASN A 253 22.70 17.59 -12.34
CA ASN A 253 23.41 18.02 -13.55
C ASN A 253 22.96 19.40 -14.06
N GLN A 254 21.92 19.99 -13.48
CA GLN A 254 21.56 21.38 -13.72
C GLN A 254 22.68 22.29 -13.19
N ALA A 255 23.27 23.10 -14.07
CA ALA A 255 24.03 24.27 -13.64
C ALA A 255 23.11 25.14 -12.76
N PRO A 256 23.61 25.80 -11.69
CA PRO A 256 22.81 26.77 -10.97
C PRO A 256 22.17 27.72 -11.98
N ALA A 257 20.86 27.96 -11.86
CA ALA A 257 20.18 28.92 -12.71
C ALA A 257 21.01 30.21 -12.71
N ALA A 258 21.40 30.70 -13.89
CA ALA A 258 22.07 31.97 -13.98
C ALA A 258 21.08 33.02 -13.46
N ASP A 259 21.41 33.59 -12.30
CA ASP A 259 20.72 34.74 -11.70
C ASP A 259 20.79 35.96 -12.63
#